data_AF-A0A7D4UFS1-F1
#
_entry.id   AF-A0A7D4UFS1-F1
#
_cell.length_a   1.000
_cell.length_b   1.000
_cell.length_c   1.000
_cell.angle_alpha   90.00
_cell.angle_beta   90.00
_cell.angle_gamma   90.00
#
_symmetry.space_group_name_H-M   'P 1'
#
loop_
_entity.id
_entity.type
_entity.pdbx_description
1 polymer ?
#
loop_
_entity_poly.entity_id
_entity_poly.type
_entity_poly.pdbx_seq_one_letter_code
_entity_poly.pdbx_strand_id
1 'polypeptide(L)'
;MKKIRIPLAFITVCTLITLAISTLSFTTWFGLDTYEIYLNNQSVFRQAINQPVNLRVLQLDKAAATDQLQVLYRHCRKDNGPGTGRSIALKDETGSTLRKWDFADPTGTNPKMTIAMRDLLQIAGKNTGHRLSLYYTAHELEKEEMLSMLRFK
;
A
#
# COMPACT_ATOMS: atom_id res chain seq x y z
N MET A 1 54.73 27.11 -17.26
CA MET A 1 53.47 26.89 -16.52
C MET A 1 52.52 28.04 -16.80
N LYS A 2 51.36 27.79 -17.43
CA LYS A 2 50.43 28.83 -17.92
C LYS A 2 49.49 29.24 -16.77
N LYS A 3 49.54 30.51 -16.32
CA LYS A 3 48.65 31.03 -15.26
C LYS A 3 47.25 31.25 -15.83
N ILE A 4 46.30 30.38 -15.48
CA ILE A 4 44.89 30.54 -15.83
C ILE A 4 44.31 31.63 -14.93
N ARG A 5 43.73 32.68 -15.53
CA ARG A 5 43.01 33.74 -14.81
C ARG A 5 41.52 33.42 -14.87
N ILE A 6 40.95 33.02 -13.74
CA ILE A 6 39.50 32.77 -13.63
C ILE A 6 38.85 34.09 -13.20
N PRO A 7 37.84 34.59 -13.93
CA PRO A 7 37.19 35.84 -13.57
C PRO A 7 36.36 35.66 -12.28
N LEU A 8 36.39 36.68 -11.41
CA LEU A 8 35.69 36.66 -10.11
C LEU A 8 34.19 36.34 -10.26
N ALA A 9 33.55 36.84 -11.33
CA ALA A 9 32.16 36.54 -11.64
C ALA A 9 31.88 35.03 -11.83
N PHE A 10 32.84 34.29 -12.40
CA PHE A 10 32.71 32.84 -12.58
C PHE A 10 32.80 32.10 -11.24
N ILE A 11 33.68 32.56 -10.34
CA ILE A 11 33.76 32.01 -8.97
C ILE A 11 32.44 32.27 -8.23
N THR A 12 31.90 33.48 -8.29
CA THR A 12 30.62 33.81 -7.63
C THR A 12 29.46 32.96 -8.13
N VAL A 13 29.36 32.74 -9.45
CA VAL A 13 28.31 31.89 -10.04
C VAL A 13 28.45 30.44 -9.58
N CYS A 14 29.67 29.88 -9.59
CA CYS A 14 29.91 28.53 -9.09
C CYS A 14 29.53 28.39 -7.61
N THR A 15 29.90 29.35 -6.77
CA THR A 15 29.54 29.34 -5.34
C THR A 15 28.03 29.38 -5.13
N LEU A 16 27.31 30.21 -5.89
CA LEU A 16 25.85 30.32 -5.80
C LEU A 16 25.15 29.03 -6.21
N ILE A 17 25.63 28.37 -7.26
CA ILE A 17 25.12 27.06 -7.72
C ILE A 17 25.36 25.99 -6.67
N THR A 18 26.57 25.91 -6.10
CA THR A 18 26.87 24.92 -5.04
C THR A 18 26.01 25.13 -3.80
N LEU A 19 25.74 26.38 -3.43
CA LEU A 19 24.87 26.70 -2.30
C LEU A 19 23.41 26.30 -2.59
N ALA A 20 22.90 26.56 -3.79
CA ALA A 20 21.54 26.18 -4.17
C ALA A 20 21.33 24.66 -4.22
N ILE A 21 22.32 23.88 -4.69
CA ILE A 21 22.23 22.41 -4.70
C ILE A 21 22.28 21.85 -3.28
N SER A 22 23.09 22.46 -2.40
CA SER A 22 23.20 22.01 -1.01
C SER A 22 21.91 22.16 -0.20
N THR A 23 21.09 23.19 -0.49
CA THR A 23 19.82 23.42 0.22
C THR A 23 18.68 22.54 -0.32
N LEU A 24 18.73 22.12 -1.58
CA LEU A 24 17.74 21.23 -2.20
C LEU A 24 18.00 19.74 -1.92
N SER A 25 19.14 19.39 -1.34
CA SER A 25 19.52 17.99 -1.06
C SER A 25 18.78 17.38 0.15
N PHE A 26 18.08 18.19 0.94
CA PHE A 26 17.30 17.75 2.10
C PHE A 26 15.82 17.53 1.75
N THR A 27 15.52 16.78 0.69
CA THR A 27 14.16 16.26 0.53
C THR A 27 14.05 14.98 1.36
N THR A 28 13.33 15.04 2.49
CA THR A 28 12.97 13.84 3.24
C THR A 28 12.17 12.91 2.31
N TRP A 29 12.71 11.72 2.04
CA TRP A 29 11.99 10.65 1.35
C TRP A 29 10.83 10.18 2.23
N PHE A 30 9.70 10.87 2.17
CA PHE A 30 8.43 10.26 2.51
C PHE A 30 8.08 9.32 1.36
N GLY A 31 8.39 8.03 1.55
CA GLY A 31 7.90 7.01 0.64
C GLY A 31 6.38 6.90 0.74
N LEU A 32 5.80 6.06 -0.12
CA LEU A 32 4.37 5.83 -0.13
C LEU A 32 4.03 4.62 0.76
N ASP A 33 2.87 4.67 1.40
CA ASP A 33 2.29 3.49 2.04
C ASP A 33 2.13 2.38 0.98
N THR A 34 2.51 1.17 1.37
CA THR A 34 2.50 0.00 0.49
C THR A 34 1.71 -1.12 1.12
N TYR A 35 1.09 -1.92 0.27
CA TYR A 35 0.49 -3.18 0.70
C TYR A 35 0.86 -4.31 -0.25
N GLU A 36 0.85 -5.50 0.32
CA GLU A 36 1.14 -6.75 -0.34
C GLU A 36 0.03 -7.74 0.01
N ILE A 37 -0.49 -8.43 -0.99
CA ILE A 37 -1.48 -9.49 -0.82
C ILE A 37 -0.82 -10.81 -1.18
N TYR A 38 -1.05 -11.80 -0.34
CA TYR A 38 -0.53 -13.14 -0.48
C TYR A 38 -1.68 -14.15 -0.53
N LEU A 39 -1.54 -15.16 -1.38
CA LEU A 39 -2.39 -16.35 -1.37
C LEU A 39 -1.52 -17.52 -0.96
N ASN A 40 -1.83 -18.20 0.15
CA ASN A 40 -1.03 -19.30 0.71
C ASN A 40 0.46 -18.94 0.85
N ASN A 41 0.75 -17.79 1.44
CA ASN A 41 2.09 -17.22 1.62
C ASN A 41 2.84 -16.84 0.33
N GLN A 42 2.27 -17.02 -0.86
CA GLN A 42 2.85 -16.54 -2.12
C GLN A 42 2.35 -15.14 -2.42
N SER A 43 3.26 -14.19 -2.69
CA SER A 43 2.86 -12.82 -3.06
C SER A 43 2.19 -12.83 -4.42
N VAL A 44 0.92 -12.41 -4.46
CA VAL A 44 0.11 -12.32 -5.69
C VAL A 44 -0.09 -10.87 -6.13
N PHE A 45 0.13 -9.93 -5.21
CA PHE A 45 -0.09 -8.51 -5.48
C PHE A 45 0.80 -7.64 -4.58
N ARG A 46 1.34 -6.56 -5.13
CA ARG A 46 2.09 -5.53 -4.39
C ARG A 46 1.87 -4.18 -5.04
N GLN A 47 1.45 -3.19 -4.27
CA GLN A 47 1.18 -1.85 -4.79
C GLN A 47 1.40 -0.76 -3.75
N ALA A 48 1.81 0.42 -4.24
CA ALA A 48 1.81 1.67 -3.48
C ALA A 48 0.46 2.39 -3.60
N ILE A 49 0.04 3.05 -2.53
CA ILE A 49 -1.34 3.57 -2.38
C ILE A 49 -1.68 4.75 -3.28
N ASN A 50 -0.69 5.47 -3.81
CA ASN A 50 -0.93 6.54 -4.78
C ASN A 50 -0.79 6.09 -6.24
N GLN A 51 -0.62 4.79 -6.51
CA GLN A 51 -0.66 4.27 -7.88
C GLN A 51 -2.11 4.13 -8.38
N PRO A 52 -2.36 4.28 -9.70
CA PRO A 52 -3.71 4.24 -10.27
C PRO A 52 -4.52 3.01 -9.85
N VAL A 53 -5.80 3.23 -9.56
CA VAL A 53 -6.73 2.20 -9.07
C VAL A 53 -7.05 1.14 -10.14
N ASN A 54 -6.92 1.47 -11.43
CA ASN A 54 -7.23 0.53 -12.52
C ASN A 54 -6.30 -0.70 -12.58
N LEU A 55 -5.16 -0.67 -11.88
CA LEU A 55 -4.24 -1.81 -11.76
C LEU A 55 -4.55 -2.70 -10.54
N ARG A 56 -5.52 -2.32 -9.69
CA ARG A 56 -5.84 -3.00 -8.42
C ARG A 56 -6.89 -4.10 -8.56
N VAL A 57 -6.76 -4.97 -9.55
CA VAL A 57 -7.66 -6.14 -9.69
C VAL A 57 -6.93 -7.39 -9.22
N LEU A 58 -7.37 -7.94 -8.09
CA LEU A 58 -6.88 -9.19 -7.54
C LEU A 58 -7.64 -10.35 -8.18
N GLN A 59 -6.94 -11.16 -8.96
CA GLN A 59 -7.46 -12.37 -9.59
C GLN A 59 -7.49 -13.51 -8.56
N LEU A 60 -8.68 -14.00 -8.26
CA LEU A 60 -8.97 -15.08 -7.31
C LEU A 60 -9.69 -16.25 -7.98
N ASP A 61 -9.66 -16.32 -9.32
CA ASP A 61 -10.31 -17.35 -10.15
C ASP A 61 -9.83 -18.78 -9.83
N LYS A 62 -8.57 -18.92 -9.39
CA LYS A 62 -7.97 -20.21 -9.02
C LYS A 62 -7.88 -20.46 -7.51
N ALA A 63 -8.38 -19.55 -6.69
CA ALA A 63 -8.27 -19.68 -5.24
C ALA A 63 -9.27 -20.73 -4.72
N ALA A 64 -8.78 -21.69 -3.95
CA ALA A 64 -9.57 -22.73 -3.33
C ALA A 64 -10.16 -22.27 -1.99
N ALA A 65 -11.26 -22.88 -1.55
CA ALA A 65 -11.86 -22.57 -0.26
C ALA A 65 -10.94 -22.87 0.94
N THR A 66 -9.96 -23.77 0.77
CA THR A 66 -8.94 -24.10 1.77
C THR A 66 -7.83 -23.04 1.88
N ASP A 67 -7.77 -22.10 0.94
CA ASP A 67 -6.68 -21.13 0.87
C ASP A 67 -6.83 -20.03 1.91
N GLN A 68 -5.71 -19.36 2.16
CA GLN A 68 -5.63 -18.18 3.02
C GLN A 68 -5.19 -16.97 2.22
N LEU A 69 -5.98 -15.90 2.32
CA LEU A 69 -5.60 -14.59 1.83
C LEU A 69 -4.93 -13.83 2.98
N GLN A 70 -3.70 -13.38 2.78
CA GLN A 70 -2.97 -12.59 3.77
C GLN A 70 -2.68 -11.21 3.21
N VAL A 71 -2.96 -10.17 3.98
CA VAL A 71 -2.68 -8.79 3.63
C VAL A 71 -1.62 -8.25 4.56
N LEU A 72 -0.56 -7.70 3.99
CA LEU A 72 0.47 -6.97 4.70
C LEU A 72 0.39 -5.51 4.29
N TYR A 73 0.24 -4.62 5.26
CA TYR A 73 0.30 -3.19 5.04
C TYR A 73 1.54 -2.62 5.72
N ARG A 74 2.20 -1.66 5.07
CA ARG A 74 3.38 -0.95 5.58
C ARG A 74 3.16 0.54 5.43
N HIS A 75 3.08 1.24 6.56
CA HIS A 75 3.07 2.70 6.58
C HIS A 75 4.48 3.22 6.32
N CYS A 76 4.62 4.31 5.56
CA CYS A 76 5.91 4.96 5.31
C CYS A 76 6.19 6.14 6.28
N ARG A 77 5.43 6.22 7.39
CA ARG A 77 5.69 7.18 8.48
C ARG A 77 6.85 6.71 9.37
N LYS A 78 7.26 7.59 10.31
CA LYS A 78 8.49 7.55 11.12
C LYS A 78 8.91 6.18 11.68
N ASP A 79 7.97 5.26 11.90
CA ASP A 79 8.22 3.95 12.50
C ASP A 79 8.19 2.78 11.49
N ASN A 80 7.92 3.05 10.20
CA ASN A 80 7.73 2.05 9.13
C ASN A 80 6.89 0.82 9.55
N GLY A 81 5.91 1.08 10.39
CA GLY A 81 5.16 0.07 11.12
C GLY A 81 3.95 -0.46 10.35
N PRO A 82 3.39 -1.59 10.83
CA PRO A 82 2.20 -2.20 10.25
C PRO A 82 0.87 -1.50 10.60
N GLY A 83 0.88 -0.48 11.46
CA GLY A 83 -0.30 0.26 11.92
C GLY A 83 -1.00 -0.41 13.12
N THR A 84 -1.95 0.32 13.72
CA THR A 84 -2.75 -0.09 14.88
C THR A 84 -4.24 0.00 14.59
N GLY A 85 -5.08 -0.74 15.33
CA GLY A 85 -6.53 -0.76 15.13
C GLY A 85 -6.94 -1.23 13.73
N ARG A 86 -6.23 -2.23 13.21
CA ARG A 86 -6.26 -2.60 11.80
C ARG A 86 -7.51 -3.40 11.46
N SER A 87 -8.14 -3.08 10.34
CA SER A 87 -9.26 -3.85 9.83
C SER A 87 -9.26 -3.96 8.32
N ILE A 88 -9.87 -5.03 7.81
CA ILE A 88 -10.16 -5.22 6.39
C ILE A 88 -11.67 -5.30 6.23
N ALA A 89 -12.22 -4.54 5.28
CA ALA A 89 -13.62 -4.59 4.92
C ALA A 89 -13.79 -5.06 3.48
N LEU A 90 -14.81 -5.88 3.24
CA LEU A 90 -15.30 -6.22 1.91
C LEU A 90 -16.52 -5.35 1.63
N LYS A 91 -16.47 -4.57 0.55
CA LYS A 91 -17.55 -3.69 0.14
C LYS A 91 -18.02 -3.99 -1.28
N ASP A 92 -19.27 -3.66 -1.56
CA ASP A 92 -19.83 -3.65 -2.91
C ASP A 92 -19.58 -2.31 -3.63
N GLU A 93 -20.03 -2.19 -4.88
CA GLU A 93 -19.90 -0.98 -5.69
C GLU A 93 -20.66 0.24 -5.15
N THR A 94 -21.62 0.04 -4.23
CA THR A 94 -22.37 1.12 -3.58
C THR A 94 -21.63 1.67 -2.36
N GLY A 95 -20.53 1.01 -1.95
CA GLY A 95 -19.79 1.31 -0.73
C GLY A 95 -20.37 0.65 0.53
N SER A 96 -21.36 -0.21 0.40
CA SER A 96 -21.95 -0.95 1.51
C SER A 96 -20.97 -2.02 2.01
N THR A 97 -20.84 -2.14 3.33
CA THR A 97 -19.92 -3.12 3.94
C THR A 97 -20.62 -4.47 4.08
N LEU A 98 -20.17 -5.46 3.31
CA LEU A 98 -20.68 -6.83 3.34
C LEU A 98 -20.08 -7.64 4.49
N ARG A 99 -18.80 -7.37 4.81
CA ARG A 99 -18.08 -8.02 5.92
C ARG A 99 -16.92 -7.15 6.37
N LYS A 100 -16.62 -7.19 7.66
CA LYS A 100 -15.44 -6.59 8.26
C LYS A 100 -14.69 -7.64 9.09
N TRP A 101 -13.36 -7.61 9.02
CA TRP A 101 -12.45 -8.39 9.84
C TRP A 101 -11.55 -7.42 10.61
N ASP A 102 -11.68 -7.41 11.93
CA ASP A 102 -10.80 -6.63 12.81
C ASP A 102 -9.62 -7.52 13.24
N PHE A 103 -8.42 -6.92 13.28
CA PHE A 103 -7.18 -7.62 13.61
C PHE A 103 -6.52 -6.97 14.82
N ALA A 104 -5.95 -7.80 15.68
CA ALA A 104 -5.15 -7.31 16.80
C ALA A 104 -3.91 -6.56 16.31
N ASP A 105 -3.47 -5.62 17.15
CA ASP A 105 -2.20 -4.94 16.94
C ASP A 105 -1.06 -5.96 16.96
N PRO A 106 -0.09 -5.84 16.04
CA PRO A 106 0.92 -6.87 15.86
C PRO A 106 1.90 -6.90 17.04
N THR A 107 1.82 -7.97 17.83
CA THR A 107 2.73 -8.27 18.94
C THR A 107 3.79 -9.28 18.50
N GLY A 108 4.61 -8.94 17.49
CA GLY A 108 5.68 -9.82 17.02
C GLY A 108 6.09 -9.62 15.56
N THR A 109 6.75 -10.63 14.99
CA THR A 109 7.36 -10.60 13.65
C THR A 109 6.39 -10.80 12.48
N ASN A 110 5.12 -11.18 12.72
CA ASN A 110 4.16 -11.41 11.64
C ASN A 110 3.03 -10.37 11.62
N PRO A 111 3.22 -9.23 10.93
CA PRO A 111 2.20 -8.22 10.76
C PRO A 111 1.07 -8.58 9.77
N LYS A 112 1.04 -9.80 9.20
CA LYS A 112 0.05 -10.16 8.18
C LYS A 112 -1.35 -10.39 8.77
N MET A 113 -2.35 -9.80 8.13
CA MET A 113 -3.77 -9.98 8.43
C MET A 113 -4.31 -11.13 7.57
N THR A 114 -4.82 -12.20 8.20
CA THR A 114 -5.24 -13.42 7.49
C THR A 114 -6.76 -13.51 7.40
N ILE A 115 -7.28 -13.73 6.20
CA ILE A 115 -8.68 -13.96 5.89
C ILE A 115 -8.81 -15.34 5.22
N ALA A 116 -9.77 -16.14 5.68
CA ALA A 116 -10.06 -17.44 5.08
C ALA A 116 -10.73 -17.25 3.71
N MET A 117 -10.22 -17.93 2.68
CA MET A 117 -10.77 -17.81 1.32
C MET A 117 -12.21 -18.35 1.25
N ARG A 118 -12.54 -19.38 2.03
CA ARG A 118 -13.92 -19.89 2.17
C ARG A 118 -14.93 -18.78 2.49
N ASP A 119 -14.59 -17.88 3.41
CA ASP A 119 -15.51 -16.82 3.86
C ASP A 119 -15.73 -15.81 2.73
N LEU A 120 -14.66 -15.42 2.04
CA LEU A 120 -14.72 -14.53 0.88
C LEU A 120 -15.54 -15.15 -0.26
N LEU A 121 -15.32 -16.42 -0.58
CA LEU A 121 -16.09 -17.14 -1.61
C LEU A 121 -17.57 -17.25 -1.24
N GLN A 122 -17.89 -17.49 0.04
CA GLN A 122 -19.28 -17.56 0.51
C GLN A 122 -20.00 -16.22 0.33
N ILE A 123 -19.34 -15.10 0.66
CA ILE A 123 -19.92 -13.77 0.48
C ILE A 123 -20.04 -13.43 -1.02
N ALA A 124 -19.01 -13.74 -1.82
CA ALA A 124 -19.04 -13.53 -3.27
C ALA A 124 -20.17 -14.33 -3.94
N GLY A 125 -20.39 -15.58 -3.52
CA GLY A 125 -21.48 -16.42 -4.02
C GLY A 125 -22.88 -15.89 -3.67
N LYS A 126 -23.03 -15.11 -2.60
CA LYS A 126 -24.31 -14.44 -2.25
C LYS A 126 -24.51 -13.11 -2.99
N ASN A 127 -23.43 -12.52 -3.51
CA ASN A 127 -23.42 -11.21 -4.16
C ASN A 127 -22.96 -11.34 -5.63
N THR A 128 -23.43 -12.39 -6.32
CA THR A 128 -23.07 -12.65 -7.71
C THR A 128 -23.50 -11.49 -8.61
N GLY A 129 -22.57 -10.98 -9.42
CA GLY A 129 -22.82 -9.86 -10.33
C GLY A 129 -22.43 -8.49 -9.78
N HIS A 130 -22.18 -8.39 -8.48
CA HIS A 130 -21.68 -7.17 -7.83
C HIS A 130 -20.16 -7.09 -7.91
N ARG A 131 -19.63 -5.87 -7.95
CA ARG A 131 -18.18 -5.64 -7.93
C ARG A 131 -17.73 -5.52 -6.48
N LEU A 132 -16.99 -6.52 -6.03
CA LEU A 132 -16.51 -6.57 -4.66
C LEU A 132 -15.11 -5.98 -4.57
N SER A 133 -14.86 -5.23 -3.49
CA SER A 133 -13.59 -4.55 -3.26
C SER A 133 -13.15 -4.69 -1.80
N LEU A 134 -11.86 -4.91 -1.60
CA LEU A 134 -11.22 -4.92 -0.29
C LEU A 134 -10.78 -3.51 0.09
N TYR A 135 -11.07 -3.13 1.32
CA TYR A 135 -10.68 -1.87 1.92
C TYR A 135 -9.91 -2.14 3.20
N TYR A 136 -8.94 -1.27 3.49
CA TYR A 136 -8.12 -1.30 4.69
C TYR A 136 -8.34 -0.05 5.52
N THR A 137 -8.35 -0.22 6.83
CA THR A 137 -8.34 0.87 7.80
C THR A 137 -7.33 0.61 8.89
N ALA A 138 -6.73 1.67 9.40
CA ALA A 138 -5.90 1.68 10.62
C ALA A 138 -6.01 3.06 11.26
N HIS A 139 -5.61 3.20 12.52
CA HIS A 139 -5.64 4.49 13.22
C HIS A 139 -4.72 5.53 12.58
N GLU A 140 -3.65 5.09 11.92
CA GLU A 140 -2.68 5.95 11.25
C GLU A 140 -3.19 6.51 9.90
N LEU A 141 -4.34 6.00 9.43
CA LEU A 141 -5.01 6.45 8.22
C LEU A 141 -6.18 7.38 8.54
N GLU A 142 -6.18 8.56 7.92
CA GLU A 142 -7.28 9.52 8.03
C GLU A 142 -8.58 9.00 7.39
N LYS A 143 -8.44 8.15 6.36
CA LYS A 143 -9.54 7.54 5.64
C LYS A 143 -9.23 6.09 5.31
N GLU A 144 -10.27 5.31 5.11
CA GLU A 144 -10.13 3.97 4.56
C GLU A 144 -9.49 4.00 3.17
N GLU A 145 -8.69 2.99 2.87
CA GLU A 145 -8.00 2.85 1.60
C GLU A 145 -8.47 1.62 0.85
N MET A 146 -8.85 1.79 -0.41
CA MET A 146 -9.21 0.66 -1.27
C MET A 146 -7.97 -0.13 -1.66
N LEU A 147 -7.85 -1.36 -1.20
CA LEU A 147 -6.74 -2.24 -1.58
C LEU A 147 -6.93 -2.81 -2.98
N SER A 148 -8.03 -3.51 -3.24
CA SER A 148 -8.20 -4.17 -4.53
C SER A 148 -9.66 -4.49 -4.84
N MET A 149 -10.03 -4.38 -6.12
CA MET A 149 -11.19 -5.06 -6.65
C MET A 149 -10.92 -6.56 -6.71
N LEU A 150 -11.92 -7.37 -6.42
CA LEU A 150 -11.84 -8.82 -6.46
C LEU A 150 -12.46 -9.33 -7.75
N ARG A 151 -11.76 -10.26 -8.40
CA ARG A 151 -12.26 -10.97 -9.56
C ARG A 151 -12.20 -12.47 -9.33
N PHE A 152 -13.37 -13.10 -9.29
CA PHE A 152 -13.52 -14.54 -9.05
C PHE A 152 -13.75 -15.35 -10.34
N LYS A 153 -13.86 -14.69 -11.50
CA LYS A 153 -14.14 -15.29 -12.82
C LYS A 153 -13.80 -14.34 -13.97
#